data_AF-A0AAV5UMU6-F1
#
_entry.id   AF-A0AAV5UMU6-F1
#
_cell.length_a   1.000
_cell.length_b   1.000
_cell.length_c   1.000
_cell.angle_alpha   90.00
_cell.angle_beta   90.00
_cell.angle_gamma   90.00
#
_symmetry.space_group_name_H-M   'P 1'
#
loop_
_entity.id
_entity.type
_entity.pdbx_description
1 polymer ?
#
loop_
_entity_poly.entity_id
_entity_poly.type
_entity_poly.pdbx_seq_one_letter_code
_entity_poly.pdbx_strand_id
1 'polypeptide(L)'
;ESPLKFDDIISPICLPSADQQIDDDLKVVATGFGFGGPNSTRDNYRLRETSMPVHEEKWRNALQLRGVICAGSSDHKVQHGDSGGPLAMKATDGRWFQIGITSFGLNGHWVAPKTFTDVRKYCGWIKETTRGDVSCQEEVAVETIQ
;
A
#
# COMPACT_ATOMS: atom_id res chain seq x y z
N GLU A 1 -3.05 -23.41 -14.77
CA GLU A 1 -3.72 -22.15 -14.36
C GLU A 1 -4.36 -21.50 -15.59
N SER A 2 -5.40 -20.68 -15.41
CA SER A 2 -6.11 -19.97 -16.48
C SER A 2 -6.40 -18.52 -16.06
N PRO A 3 -6.45 -17.55 -16.99
CA PRO A 3 -6.73 -16.15 -16.64
C PRO A 3 -8.08 -15.98 -15.94
N LEU A 4 -8.12 -15.07 -14.96
CA LEU A 4 -9.38 -14.62 -14.36
C LEU A 4 -10.18 -13.82 -15.37
N LYS A 5 -11.51 -13.91 -15.29
CA LYS A 5 -12.42 -13.03 -16.03
C LYS A 5 -12.76 -11.84 -15.15
N PHE A 6 -12.63 -10.65 -15.69
CA PHE A 6 -13.02 -9.43 -15.00
C PHE A 6 -14.55 -9.25 -15.05
N ASP A 7 -15.07 -8.74 -13.96
CA ASP A 7 -16.49 -8.43 -13.75
C ASP A 7 -16.61 -7.34 -12.66
N ASP A 8 -17.83 -7.12 -12.17
CA ASP A 8 -18.13 -6.08 -11.18
C ASP A 8 -17.45 -6.28 -9.82
N ILE A 9 -16.91 -7.48 -9.53
CA ILE A 9 -16.21 -7.80 -8.28
C ILE A 9 -14.73 -8.19 -8.48
N ILE A 10 -14.30 -8.45 -9.71
CA ILE A 10 -12.92 -8.74 -10.08
C ILE A 10 -12.42 -7.67 -11.05
N SER A 11 -11.55 -6.79 -10.56
CA SER A 11 -10.91 -5.75 -11.37
C SER A 11 -9.43 -5.58 -10.99
N PRO A 12 -8.55 -5.25 -11.95
CA PRO A 12 -7.17 -4.93 -11.65
C PRO A 12 -7.05 -3.56 -10.97
N ILE A 13 -5.94 -3.35 -10.27
CA ILE A 13 -5.54 -2.04 -9.72
C ILE A 13 -4.54 -1.36 -10.66
N CYS A 14 -4.49 -0.02 -10.65
CA CYS A 14 -3.51 0.72 -11.43
C CYS A 14 -2.13 0.72 -10.75
N LEU A 15 -1.07 0.85 -11.55
CA LEU A 15 0.28 1.10 -11.05
C LEU A 15 0.63 2.59 -11.18
N PRO A 16 1.21 3.21 -10.14
CA PRO A 16 1.53 4.64 -10.13
C PRO A 16 2.70 4.94 -11.08
N SER A 17 2.92 6.22 -11.41
CA SER A 17 4.19 6.67 -11.98
C SER A 17 5.36 6.33 -11.06
N ALA A 18 6.51 6.04 -11.66
CA ALA A 18 7.78 5.87 -10.94
C ALA A 18 8.17 7.14 -10.15
N ASP A 19 7.69 8.29 -10.62
CA ASP A 19 7.94 9.63 -10.09
C ASP A 19 6.74 10.22 -9.34
N GLN A 20 5.66 9.44 -9.18
CA GLN A 20 4.46 9.85 -8.45
C GLN A 20 4.84 10.43 -7.08
N GLN A 21 4.48 11.68 -6.83
CA GLN A 21 4.67 12.32 -5.54
C GLN A 21 3.77 11.68 -4.48
N ILE A 22 4.37 11.39 -3.33
CA ILE A 22 3.74 10.74 -2.17
C ILE A 22 4.21 11.51 -0.94
N ASP A 23 3.43 12.52 -0.58
CA ASP A 23 3.74 13.44 0.51
C ASP A 23 3.35 12.85 1.88
N ASP A 24 3.94 13.42 2.94
CA ASP A 24 3.47 13.18 4.31
C ASP A 24 1.97 13.51 4.42
N ASP A 25 1.28 12.79 5.29
CA ASP A 25 -0.16 12.91 5.54
C ASP A 25 -1.10 12.55 4.37
N LEU A 26 -0.56 12.14 3.21
CA LEU A 26 -1.38 11.54 2.15
C LEU A 26 -2.16 10.34 2.71
N LYS A 27 -3.48 10.38 2.53
CA LYS A 27 -4.37 9.33 3.01
C LYS A 27 -4.32 8.11 2.10
N VAL A 28 -3.91 6.98 2.67
CA VAL A 28 -3.79 5.69 1.97
C VAL A 28 -4.67 4.64 2.63
N VAL A 29 -5.00 3.59 1.90
CA VAL A 29 -5.87 2.50 2.34
C VAL A 29 -5.16 1.17 2.21
N ALA A 30 -5.15 0.39 3.28
CA ALA A 30 -4.72 -1.01 3.26
C ALA A 30 -5.94 -1.91 3.43
N THR A 31 -5.95 -3.04 2.73
CA THR A 31 -6.99 -4.06 2.86
C THR A 31 -6.39 -5.43 3.11
N GLY A 32 -7.09 -6.27 3.88
CA GLY A 32 -6.58 -7.60 4.20
C GLY A 32 -7.45 -8.43 5.13
N PHE A 33 -7.02 -9.66 5.36
CA PHE A 33 -7.67 -10.65 6.23
C PHE A 33 -6.83 -10.93 7.50
N GLY A 34 -5.89 -10.04 7.81
CA GLY A 34 -5.07 -10.11 9.00
C GLY A 34 -5.88 -10.01 10.29
N PHE A 35 -5.19 -10.27 11.40
CA PHE A 35 -5.77 -10.24 12.74
C PHE A 35 -6.32 -8.83 13.06
N GLY A 36 -7.52 -8.75 13.63
CA GLY A 36 -8.12 -7.49 14.09
C GLY A 36 -7.40 -6.84 15.28
N GLY A 37 -6.44 -7.53 15.91
CA GLY A 37 -5.63 -7.02 17.00
C GLY A 37 -4.87 -8.11 17.77
N PRO A 38 -4.13 -7.74 18.83
CA PRO A 38 -3.29 -8.67 19.60
C PRO A 38 -4.05 -9.86 20.20
N ASN A 39 -5.34 -9.67 20.51
CA ASN A 39 -6.20 -10.67 21.13
C ASN A 39 -7.33 -11.15 20.21
N SER A 40 -7.34 -10.75 18.94
CA SER A 40 -8.32 -11.26 17.99
C SER A 40 -7.92 -12.67 17.56
N THR A 41 -8.87 -13.61 17.56
CA THR A 41 -8.77 -14.77 16.66
C THR A 41 -8.83 -14.29 15.21
N ARG A 42 -8.54 -15.15 14.21
CA ARG A 42 -8.86 -14.81 12.81
C ARG A 42 -10.38 -14.60 12.71
N ASP A 43 -10.83 -13.38 12.94
CA ASP A 43 -12.22 -12.98 12.97
C ASP A 43 -12.83 -13.31 11.60
N ASN A 44 -13.69 -14.34 11.58
CA ASN A 44 -14.63 -14.73 10.53
C ASN A 44 -14.30 -14.22 9.12
N TYR A 45 -13.21 -14.67 8.48
CA TYR A 45 -12.84 -14.55 7.05
C TYR A 45 -13.35 -13.33 6.25
N ARG A 46 -13.57 -12.18 6.88
CA ARG A 46 -14.11 -10.97 6.27
C ARG A 46 -12.97 -10.05 5.94
N LEU A 47 -12.97 -9.54 4.71
CA LEU A 47 -12.01 -8.54 4.27
C LEU A 47 -12.23 -7.27 5.12
N ARG A 48 -11.14 -6.69 5.59
CA ARG A 48 -11.14 -5.41 6.32
C ARG A 48 -10.38 -4.38 5.53
N GLU A 49 -10.71 -3.13 5.80
CA GLU A 49 -9.96 -1.97 5.34
C GLU A 49 -9.55 -1.09 6.51
N THR A 50 -8.46 -0.36 6.34
CA THR A 50 -8.06 0.68 7.27
C THR A 50 -7.38 1.81 6.50
N SER A 51 -7.64 3.04 6.92
CA SER A 51 -7.07 4.22 6.30
C SER A 51 -6.11 4.92 7.25
N MET A 52 -4.95 5.30 6.73
CA MET A 52 -3.84 5.83 7.52
C MET A 52 -3.05 6.88 6.73
N PRO A 53 -2.35 7.80 7.40
CA PRO A 53 -1.46 8.75 6.74
C PRO A 53 -0.13 8.09 6.37
N VAL A 54 0.46 8.59 5.28
CA VAL A 54 1.86 8.34 4.93
C VAL A 54 2.79 9.12 5.85
N HIS A 55 3.94 8.51 6.16
CA HIS A 55 5.05 9.13 6.87
C HIS A 55 6.34 8.93 6.08
N GLU A 56 6.48 9.69 5.01
CA GLU A 56 7.56 9.63 4.05
C GLU A 56 8.90 10.13 4.59
N GLU A 57 8.95 11.29 5.24
CA GLU A 57 10.22 11.97 5.50
C GLU A 57 10.86 11.46 6.81
N LYS A 58 10.15 11.57 7.92
CA LYS A 58 10.68 11.28 9.26
C LYS A 58 11.13 9.82 9.40
N TRP A 59 10.30 8.88 8.98
CA TRP A 59 10.50 7.46 9.29
C TRP A 59 11.38 6.74 8.28
N ARG A 60 11.31 7.11 7.00
CA ARG A 60 12.24 6.61 5.99
C ARG A 60 13.67 6.98 6.35
N ASN A 61 13.90 8.23 6.76
CA ASN A 61 15.21 8.71 7.20
C ASN A 61 15.67 8.02 8.49
N ALA A 62 14.81 7.90 9.49
CA ALA A 62 15.13 7.21 10.74
C ALA A 62 15.50 5.73 10.53
N LEU A 63 14.85 5.06 9.57
CA LEU A 63 15.09 3.66 9.26
C LEU A 63 16.27 3.42 8.33
N GLN A 64 16.74 4.45 7.62
CA GLN A 64 17.78 4.32 6.59
C GLN A 64 17.45 3.25 5.53
N LEU A 65 16.16 2.97 5.32
CA LEU A 65 15.68 1.98 4.36
C LEU A 65 15.32 2.67 3.04
N ARG A 66 15.83 2.13 1.95
CA ARG A 66 15.47 2.54 0.58
C ARG A 66 14.36 1.65 0.04
N GLY A 67 13.56 2.18 -0.90
CA GLY A 67 12.51 1.40 -1.56
C GLY A 67 11.35 1.02 -0.65
N VAL A 68 11.10 1.80 0.40
CA VAL A 68 9.97 1.60 1.31
C VAL A 68 9.09 2.83 1.42
N ILE A 69 7.82 2.62 1.72
CA ILE A 69 6.85 3.62 2.16
C ILE A 69 6.52 3.29 3.61
N CYS A 70 6.48 4.29 4.48
CA CYS A 70 5.99 4.12 5.84
C CYS A 70 4.60 4.74 5.93
N ALA A 71 3.63 4.03 6.52
CA ALA A 71 2.28 4.54 6.73
C ALA A 71 1.68 3.93 8.00
N GLY A 72 0.83 4.68 8.70
CA GLY A 72 0.17 4.18 9.90
C GLY A 72 -0.17 5.25 10.93
N SER A 73 -0.97 4.88 11.92
CA SER A 73 -1.17 5.64 13.15
C SER A 73 -1.31 4.67 14.33
N SER A 74 -1.52 5.21 15.54
CA SER A 74 -1.79 4.41 16.75
C SER A 74 -2.93 3.41 16.52
N ASP A 75 -4.00 3.89 15.89
CA ASP A 75 -5.29 3.21 15.75
C ASP A 75 -5.48 2.54 14.37
N HIS A 76 -4.74 2.98 13.36
CA HIS A 76 -4.86 2.48 11.99
C HIS A 76 -3.54 1.92 11.47
N LYS A 77 -3.42 0.59 11.50
CA LYS A 77 -2.25 -0.14 10.99
C LYS A 77 -2.61 -1.54 10.52
N VAL A 78 -1.85 -2.02 9.53
CA VAL A 78 -1.85 -3.43 9.11
C VAL A 78 -1.31 -4.33 10.22
N GLN A 79 -1.79 -5.57 10.24
CA GLN A 79 -1.48 -6.54 11.29
C GLN A 79 -0.89 -7.83 10.70
N HIS A 80 -0.56 -8.78 11.58
CA HIS A 80 -0.12 -10.10 11.14
C HIS A 80 -1.19 -10.73 10.22
N GLY A 81 -0.75 -11.33 9.12
CA GLY A 81 -1.65 -11.90 8.11
C GLY A 81 -2.02 -10.96 6.96
N ASP A 82 -1.67 -9.67 7.03
CA ASP A 82 -1.83 -8.73 5.90
C ASP A 82 -0.61 -8.67 4.98
N SER A 83 0.48 -9.37 5.30
CA SER A 83 1.72 -9.39 4.51
C SER A 83 1.48 -9.78 3.04
N GLY A 84 2.05 -9.01 2.13
CA GLY A 84 1.81 -9.13 0.69
C GLY A 84 0.55 -8.40 0.18
N GLY A 85 -0.32 -7.92 1.08
CA GLY A 85 -1.52 -7.17 0.73
C GLY A 85 -1.22 -5.76 0.19
N PRO A 86 -2.21 -5.11 -0.45
CA PRO A 86 -2.03 -3.81 -1.09
C PRO A 86 -2.06 -2.66 -0.09
N LEU A 87 -1.22 -1.66 -0.34
CA LEU A 87 -1.40 -0.28 0.13
C LEU A 87 -1.74 0.58 -1.10
N ALA A 88 -2.94 1.17 -1.10
CA ALA A 88 -3.48 1.90 -2.23
C ALA A 88 -3.73 3.37 -1.91
N MET A 89 -3.53 4.22 -2.91
CA MET A 89 -3.98 5.62 -2.92
C MET A 89 -5.13 5.78 -3.91
N LYS A 90 -5.99 6.78 -3.67
CA LYS A 90 -7.06 7.15 -4.59
C LYS A 90 -6.72 8.48 -5.27
N ALA A 91 -6.73 8.49 -6.60
CA ALA A 91 -6.54 9.70 -7.37
C ALA A 91 -7.84 10.52 -7.46
N THR A 92 -7.70 11.81 -7.78
CA THR A 92 -8.82 12.75 -7.97
C THR A 92 -9.77 12.35 -9.10
N ASP A 93 -9.28 11.58 -10.08
CA ASP A 93 -10.10 10.99 -11.16
C ASP A 93 -10.89 9.74 -10.71
N GLY A 94 -10.77 9.35 -9.45
CA GLY A 94 -11.48 8.24 -8.84
C GLY A 94 -10.78 6.88 -8.95
N ARG A 95 -9.69 6.77 -9.72
CA ARG A 95 -8.95 5.52 -9.87
C ARG A 95 -8.09 5.21 -8.65
N TRP A 96 -7.87 3.92 -8.41
CA TRP A 96 -7.03 3.42 -7.31
C TRP A 96 -5.70 2.91 -7.83
N PHE A 97 -4.64 3.27 -7.11
CA PHE A 97 -3.26 2.95 -7.47
C PHE A 97 -2.57 2.23 -6.33
N GLN A 98 -1.95 1.08 -6.61
CA GLN A 98 -1.17 0.34 -5.62
C GLN A 98 0.22 0.95 -5.50
N ILE A 99 0.46 1.69 -4.43
CA ILE A 99 1.74 2.36 -4.17
C ILE A 99 2.65 1.53 -3.27
N GLY A 100 2.08 0.59 -2.50
CA GLY A 100 2.84 -0.21 -1.56
C GLY A 100 2.40 -1.67 -1.46
N ILE A 101 3.29 -2.50 -0.91
CA ILE A 101 3.02 -3.90 -0.55
C ILE A 101 3.33 -4.08 0.93
N THR A 102 2.36 -4.59 1.71
CA THR A 102 2.52 -4.81 3.16
C THR A 102 3.71 -5.72 3.44
N SER A 103 4.66 -5.25 4.26
CA SER A 103 5.89 -5.98 4.54
C SER A 103 6.02 -6.33 6.02
N PHE A 104 6.56 -5.41 6.84
CA PHE A 104 6.82 -5.66 8.25
C PHE A 104 6.51 -4.43 9.11
N GLY A 105 6.44 -4.63 10.43
CA GLY A 105 6.44 -3.55 11.40
C GLY A 105 7.76 -3.50 12.16
N LEU A 106 8.07 -2.34 12.73
CA LEU A 106 9.19 -2.21 13.65
C LEU A 106 8.81 -2.83 15.00
N ASN A 107 9.60 -3.80 15.46
CA ASN A 107 9.39 -4.44 16.75
C ASN A 107 9.56 -3.40 17.87
N GLY A 108 8.67 -3.42 18.87
CA GLY A 108 8.84 -2.69 20.14
C GLY A 108 8.25 -1.29 20.24
N HIS A 109 7.67 -0.71 19.17
CA HIS A 109 7.01 0.59 19.25
C HIS A 109 5.58 0.53 18.74
N TRP A 110 4.61 0.59 19.66
CA TRP A 110 3.17 0.68 19.35
C TRP A 110 2.78 1.88 18.48
N VAL A 111 3.67 2.89 18.45
CA VAL A 111 3.52 4.21 17.82
C VAL A 111 4.22 4.29 16.45
N ALA A 112 5.06 3.31 16.08
CA ALA A 112 5.77 3.38 14.81
C ALA A 112 4.87 2.96 13.62
N PRO A 113 5.00 3.63 12.46
CA PRO A 113 4.28 3.25 11.25
C PRO A 113 4.71 1.86 10.77
N LYS A 114 3.88 1.26 9.92
CA LYS A 114 4.20 0.00 9.24
C LYS A 114 4.96 0.31 7.95
N THR A 115 5.83 -0.63 7.57
CA THR A 115 6.69 -0.49 6.41
C THR A 115 6.12 -1.31 5.26
N PHE A 116 6.06 -0.68 4.10
CA PHE A 116 5.56 -1.23 2.85
C PHE A 116 6.66 -1.15 1.79
N THR A 117 6.75 -2.14 0.91
CA THR A 117 7.64 -2.06 -0.27
C THR A 117 7.09 -1.01 -1.23
N ASP A 118 7.92 -0.06 -1.67
CA ASP A 118 7.53 1.03 -2.57
C ASP A 118 7.42 0.55 -4.03
N VAL A 119 6.21 0.38 -4.54
CA VAL A 119 5.94 -0.16 -5.89
C VAL A 119 6.56 0.71 -6.98
N ARG A 120 6.66 2.03 -6.78
CA ARG A 120 7.23 2.97 -7.76
C ARG A 120 8.67 2.60 -8.12
N LYS A 121 9.43 2.03 -7.17
CA LYS A 121 10.83 1.60 -7.39
C LYS A 121 10.96 0.33 -8.21
N TYR A 122 9.86 -0.37 -8.48
CA TYR A 122 9.85 -1.63 -9.23
C TYR A 122 9.17 -1.51 -10.60
N CYS A 123 8.79 -0.32 -11.05
CA CYS A 123 8.15 -0.11 -12.35
C CYS A 123 8.92 -0.73 -13.52
N GLY A 124 10.25 -0.55 -13.57
CA GLY A 124 11.10 -1.14 -14.61
C GLY A 124 11.10 -2.67 -14.55
N TRP A 125 11.27 -3.24 -13.35
CA TRP A 125 11.26 -4.69 -13.13
C TRP A 125 9.90 -5.32 -13.47
N ILE A 126 8.78 -4.68 -13.09
CA ILE A 126 7.43 -5.15 -13.43
C ILE A 126 7.26 -5.19 -14.94
N LYS A 127 7.63 -4.11 -15.64
CA LYS A 127 7.53 -4.02 -17.10
C LYS A 127 8.38 -5.08 -17.79
N GLU A 128 9.62 -5.28 -17.36
CA GLU A 128 10.52 -6.30 -17.92
C GLU A 128 9.99 -7.72 -17.68
N THR A 129 9.60 -8.03 -16.45
CA THR A 129 9.13 -9.37 -16.04
C THR A 129 7.84 -9.75 -16.76
N THR A 130 6.96 -8.78 -16.99
CA THR A 130 5.69 -8.96 -17.71
C THR A 130 5.82 -8.74 -19.22
N ARG A 131 7.04 -8.56 -19.74
CA ARG A 131 7.30 -8.31 -21.19
C ARG A 131 6.51 -7.13 -21.76
N GLY A 132 6.18 -6.15 -20.93
CA GLY A 132 5.44 -4.96 -21.29
C GLY A 132 3.92 -5.06 -21.13
N ASP A 133 3.37 -6.22 -20.76
CA ASP A 133 1.91 -6.38 -20.56
C ASP A 133 1.38 -5.51 -19.42
N VAL A 134 2.23 -5.24 -18.41
CA VAL A 134 1.92 -4.36 -17.28
C VAL A 134 2.97 -3.25 -17.21
N SER A 135 2.53 -2.01 -17.08
CA SER A 135 3.41 -0.86 -16.92
C SER A 135 2.84 0.16 -15.94
N CYS A 136 3.75 0.88 -15.28
CA CYS A 136 3.43 2.06 -14.50
C CYS A 136 2.90 3.17 -15.40
N GLN A 137 1.94 3.94 -14.88
CA GLN A 137 1.24 4.99 -15.63
C GLN A 137 1.89 6.36 -15.42
N GLU A 138 1.34 7.39 -16.05
CA GLU A 138 1.72 8.79 -15.80
C GLU A 138 1.32 9.23 -14.39
N GLU A 139 1.89 10.34 -13.92
CA GLU A 139 1.55 10.92 -12.63
C GLU A 139 0.09 11.34 -12.58
N VAL A 140 -0.54 11.13 -11.41
CA VAL A 140 -1.92 11.48 -11.16
C VAL A 140 -2.04 12.43 -9.97
N ALA A 141 -3.00 13.34 -10.06
CA ALA A 141 -3.34 14.22 -8.97
C ALA A 141 -4.07 13.44 -7.86
N VAL A 142 -3.62 13.64 -6.62
CA VAL A 142 -4.20 13.05 -5.40
C VAL A 142 -4.75 14.16 -4.50
N GLU A 143 -5.78 13.85 -3.73
CA GLU A 143 -6.29 14.79 -2.73
C GLU A 143 -5.29 14.89 -1.58
N THR A 144 -4.67 16.07 -1.42
CA THR A 144 -3.89 16.41 -0.23
C THR A 144 -4.85 16.94 0.84
N ILE A 145 -4.70 16.46 2.08
CA ILE A 145 -5.39 17.04 3.23
C ILE A 145 -4.67 18.36 3.53
N GLN A 146 -5.34 19.50 3.29
CA GLN A 146 -4.88 20.82 3.77
C GLN A 146 -5.11 20.96 5.28
#